data_AF-A0AAE3PG65-F1
#
_entry.id   AF-A0AAE3PG65-F1
#
_cell.length_a   1.000
_cell.length_b   1.000
_cell.length_c   1.000
_cell.angle_alpha   90.00
_cell.angle_beta   90.00
_cell.angle_gamma   90.00
#
_symmetry.space_group_name_H-M   'P 1'
#
loop_
_entity.id
_entity.type
_entity.pdbx_description
1 polymer ?
#
loop_
_entity_poly.entity_id
_entity_poly.type
_entity_poly.pdbx_seq_one_letter_code
_entity_poly.pdbx_strand_id
1 'polypeptide(L)'
;MASEVEEVYELLLGRARAIDAALDAVARLHQDDDVPTAMYEAFTTEYEREKEQLRAVISTLRSEYPEVEREQLLVSERRVLQEEKSAVQDAIRTGVINDDIGERLLEEIDLKVDLVAAGESTVLGGGEGYDEFWRDLRDLGLAVDEGDGDAEITVVDHKRGEA
;
A
#
# COMPACT_ATOMS: atom_id res chain seq x y z
N MET A 1 7.71 16.11 19.76
CA MET A 1 8.94 15.57 19.16
C MET A 1 8.59 14.64 18.00
N ALA A 2 8.01 13.44 18.22
CA ALA A 2 7.63 12.54 17.11
C ALA A 2 6.69 13.19 16.08
N SER A 3 5.63 13.87 16.53
CA SER A 3 4.68 14.57 15.64
C SER A 3 5.31 15.73 14.84
N GLU A 4 6.33 16.39 15.38
CA GLU A 4 6.98 17.53 14.72
C GLU A 4 7.90 17.06 13.59
N VAL A 5 8.60 15.94 13.81
CA VAL A 5 9.40 15.28 12.77
C VAL A 5 8.51 14.73 11.66
N GLU A 6 7.36 14.15 12.02
CA GLU A 6 6.34 13.68 11.08
C GLU A 6 5.77 14.82 10.23
N GLU A 7 5.35 15.93 10.84
CA GLU A 7 4.87 17.12 10.12
C GLU A 7 5.92 17.65 9.13
N VAL A 8 7.19 17.70 9.54
CA VAL A 8 8.29 18.10 8.65
C VAL A 8 8.46 17.10 7.50
N TYR A 9 8.39 15.80 7.77
CA TYR A 9 8.48 14.76 6.75
C TYR A 9 7.34 14.89 5.72
N GLU A 10 6.10 15.07 6.16
CA GLU A 10 4.94 15.27 5.30
C GLU A 10 5.09 16.52 4.42
N LEU A 11 5.58 17.62 5.00
CA LEU A 11 5.84 18.86 4.27
C LEU A 11 6.88 18.63 3.16
N LEU A 12 7.99 17.96 3.48
CA LEU A 12 9.04 17.65 2.51
C LEU A 12 8.52 16.74 1.38
N LEU A 13 7.72 15.73 1.72
CA LEU A 13 7.11 14.83 0.74
C LEU A 13 6.10 15.57 -0.16
N GLY A 14 5.30 16.46 0.43
CA GLY A 14 4.39 17.34 -0.32
C GLY A 14 5.15 18.25 -1.29
N ARG A 15 6.28 18.83 -0.84
CA ARG A 15 7.14 19.66 -1.69
C ARG A 15 7.75 18.86 -2.84
N ALA A 16 8.25 17.64 -2.58
CA ALA A 16 8.79 16.78 -3.62
C ALA A 16 7.75 16.49 -4.73
N ARG A 17 6.51 16.17 -4.35
CA ARG A 17 5.40 15.97 -5.30
C ARG A 17 5.06 17.23 -6.10
N ALA A 18 5.09 18.39 -5.45
CA ALA A 18 4.83 19.66 -6.14
C ALA A 18 5.90 19.99 -7.19
N ILE A 19 7.17 19.64 -6.92
CA ILE A 19 8.27 19.79 -7.88
C ILE A 19 8.11 18.84 -9.06
N ASP A 20 7.72 17.59 -8.82
CA ASP A 20 7.41 16.65 -9.90
C ASP A 20 6.33 17.19 -10.82
N ALA A 21 5.22 17.68 -10.25
CA ALA A 21 4.15 18.30 -11.01
C ALA A 21 4.60 19.57 -11.76
N ALA A 22 5.51 20.36 -11.18
CA ALA A 22 6.06 21.55 -11.83
C ALA A 22 6.95 21.19 -13.03
N LEU A 23 7.80 20.18 -12.89
CA LEU A 23 8.63 19.65 -13.98
C LEU A 23 7.76 19.12 -15.12
N ASP A 24 6.72 18.33 -14.80
CA ASP A 24 5.76 17.83 -15.79
C ASP A 24 4.99 18.97 -16.49
N ALA A 25 4.67 20.04 -15.76
CA ALA A 25 4.01 21.22 -16.34
C ALA A 25 4.94 21.98 -17.29
N VAL A 26 6.19 22.21 -16.88
CA VAL A 26 7.21 22.89 -17.70
C VAL A 26 7.52 22.09 -18.97
N ALA A 27 7.60 20.76 -18.87
CA ALA A 27 7.79 19.89 -20.03
C ALA A 27 6.64 20.00 -21.05
N ARG A 28 5.39 20.02 -20.58
CA ARG A 28 4.22 20.20 -21.46
C ARG A 28 4.21 21.58 -22.13
N LEU A 29 4.44 22.64 -21.36
CA LEU A 29 4.51 24.00 -21.91
C LEU A 29 5.61 24.15 -22.97
N HIS A 30 6.72 23.44 -22.81
CA HIS A 30 7.76 23.43 -23.84
C HIS A 30 7.33 22.65 -25.09
N GLN A 31 6.65 21.51 -24.94
CA GLN A 31 6.12 20.72 -26.05
C GLN A 31 5.08 21.49 -26.87
N ASP A 32 4.30 22.36 -26.22
CA ASP A 32 3.27 23.19 -26.83
C ASP A 32 3.81 24.51 -27.42
N ASP A 33 5.14 24.69 -27.47
CA ASP A 33 5.85 25.92 -27.89
C ASP A 33 5.51 27.19 -27.06
N ASP A 34 4.83 27.03 -25.91
CA ASP A 34 4.46 28.13 -25.00
C ASP A 34 5.64 28.63 -24.15
N VAL A 35 6.69 27.83 -24.02
CA VAL A 35 7.93 28.18 -23.30
C VAL A 35 9.16 27.95 -24.20
N PRO A 36 9.99 28.98 -24.44
CA PRO A 36 11.23 28.83 -25.19
C PRO A 36 12.20 27.84 -24.54
N THR A 37 12.98 27.11 -25.34
CA THR A 37 13.97 26.11 -24.87
C THR A 37 14.86 26.64 -23.75
N ALA A 38 15.39 27.87 -23.87
CA ALA A 38 16.25 28.46 -22.85
C ALA A 38 15.56 28.64 -21.48
N MET A 39 14.25 28.95 -21.47
CA MET A 39 13.48 29.05 -20.23
C MET A 39 13.13 27.67 -19.69
N TYR A 40 12.77 26.72 -20.56
CA TYR A 40 12.56 25.32 -20.20
C TYR A 40 13.80 24.75 -19.49
N GLU A 41 14.98 24.88 -20.10
CA GLU A 41 16.25 24.40 -19.54
C GLU A 41 16.54 25.05 -18.18
N ALA A 42 16.30 26.35 -18.03
CA ALA A 42 16.50 27.07 -16.78
C ALA A 42 15.57 26.57 -15.66
N PHE A 43 14.27 26.42 -15.95
CA PHE A 43 13.31 25.88 -14.98
C PHE A 43 13.65 24.45 -14.60
N THR A 44 13.86 23.57 -15.59
CA THR A 44 14.17 22.17 -15.35
C THR A 44 15.43 22.02 -14.50
N THR A 45 16.50 22.75 -14.82
CA THR A 45 17.76 22.71 -14.04
C THR A 45 17.54 23.08 -12.57
N GLU A 46 16.79 24.15 -12.29
CA GLU A 46 16.55 24.59 -10.91
C GLU A 46 15.67 23.60 -10.15
N TYR A 47 14.57 23.15 -10.76
CA TYR A 47 13.63 22.22 -10.12
C TYR A 47 14.22 20.82 -9.93
N GLU A 48 15.02 20.32 -10.88
CA GLU A 48 15.75 19.05 -10.71
C GLU A 48 16.76 19.13 -9.57
N ARG A 49 17.49 20.24 -9.46
CA ARG A 49 18.43 20.47 -8.36
C ARG A 49 17.71 20.54 -7.00
N GLU A 50 16.57 21.22 -6.93
CA GLU A 50 15.76 21.28 -5.70
C GLU A 50 15.24 19.89 -5.33
N LYS A 51 14.79 19.10 -6.32
CA LYS A 51 14.33 17.73 -6.14
C LYS A 51 15.42 16.82 -5.55
N GLU A 52 16.65 16.93 -6.04
CA GLU A 52 17.79 16.18 -5.49
C GLU A 52 18.08 16.55 -4.04
N GLN A 53 18.07 17.84 -3.70
CA GLN A 53 18.27 18.31 -2.32
C GLN A 53 17.17 17.78 -1.39
N LEU A 54 15.91 17.85 -1.80
CA LEU A 54 14.78 17.34 -1.01
C LEU A 54 14.90 15.83 -0.79
N ARG A 55 15.26 15.07 -1.82
CA ARG A 55 15.49 13.62 -1.68
C ARG A 55 16.58 13.31 -0.65
N ALA A 56 17.68 14.08 -0.66
CA ALA A 56 18.74 13.91 0.33
C ALA A 56 18.24 14.20 1.75
N VAL A 57 17.52 15.31 1.96
CA VAL A 57 16.96 15.66 3.28
C VAL A 57 15.95 14.62 3.77
N ILE A 58 15.04 14.17 2.90
CA ILE A 58 14.06 13.12 3.22
C ILE A 58 14.77 11.81 3.60
N SER A 59 15.82 11.44 2.86
CA SER A 59 16.61 10.23 3.17
C SER A 59 17.31 10.34 4.52
N THR A 60 17.89 11.49 4.85
CA THR A 60 18.50 11.73 6.17
C THR A 60 17.46 11.63 7.27
N LEU A 61 16.30 12.28 7.11
CA LEU A 61 15.24 12.29 8.11
C LEU A 61 14.75 10.86 8.41
N ARG A 62 14.56 10.03 7.38
CA ARG A 62 14.19 8.61 7.55
C ARG A 62 15.24 7.79 8.26
N SER A 63 16.52 8.04 7.96
CA SER A 63 17.63 7.33 8.60
C SER A 63 17.81 7.73 10.07
N GLU A 64 17.52 8.98 10.42
CA GLU A 64 17.68 9.50 11.78
C GLU A 64 16.47 9.21 12.67
N TYR A 65 15.29 9.05 12.07
CA TYR A 65 14.02 8.87 12.78
C TYR A 65 13.24 7.67 12.23
N PRO A 66 13.56 6.43 12.65
CA PRO A 66 12.86 5.22 12.23
C PRO A 66 11.35 5.23 12.53
N GLU A 67 10.91 6.00 13.51
CA GLU A 67 9.49 6.23 13.80
C GLU A 67 8.72 6.83 12.61
N VAL A 68 9.38 7.64 11.76
CA VAL A 68 8.79 8.19 10.54
C VAL A 68 8.51 7.09 9.53
N GLU A 69 9.42 6.13 9.37
CA GLU A 69 9.20 5.00 8.47
C GLU A 69 8.06 4.11 8.96
N ARG A 70 8.00 3.87 10.28
CA ARG A 70 6.91 3.10 10.88
C ARG A 70 5.56 3.78 10.70
N GLU A 71 5.47 5.08 10.91
CA GLU A 71 4.21 5.80 10.74
C GLU A 71 3.77 5.81 9.27
N GLN A 72 4.70 6.06 8.34
CA GLN A 72 4.41 6.02 6.90
C GLN A 72 3.92 4.65 6.44
N LEU A 73 4.50 3.58 6.99
CA LEU A 73 4.01 2.22 6.76
C LEU A 73 2.56 2.08 7.23
N LEU A 74 2.26 2.45 8.48
CA LEU A 74 0.91 2.32 9.05
C LEU A 74 -0.12 3.16 8.29
N VAL A 75 0.22 4.38 7.89
CA VAL A 75 -0.64 5.24 7.07
C VAL A 75 -0.89 4.60 5.70
N SER A 76 0.15 4.07 5.05
CA SER A 76 0.03 3.42 3.74
C SER A 76 -0.79 2.14 3.82
N GLU A 77 -0.56 1.33 4.84
CA GLU A 77 -1.27 0.08 5.11
C GLU A 77 -2.76 0.34 5.35
N ARG A 78 -3.09 1.33 6.17
CA ARG A 78 -4.47 1.77 6.40
C ARG A 78 -5.18 2.12 5.10
N ARG A 79 -4.50 2.82 4.19
CA ARG A 79 -5.06 3.18 2.88
C ARG A 79 -5.30 1.95 2.01
N VAL A 80 -4.35 1.01 1.97
CA VAL A 80 -4.51 -0.23 1.21
C VAL A 80 -5.69 -1.05 1.72
N LEU A 81 -5.82 -1.20 3.05
CA LEU A 81 -6.95 -1.90 3.66
C LEU A 81 -8.30 -1.24 3.36
N GLN A 82 -8.35 0.09 3.26
CA GLN A 82 -9.56 0.81 2.85
C GLN A 82 -9.95 0.53 1.39
N GLU A 83 -8.96 0.45 0.49
CA GLU A 83 -9.20 0.08 -0.91
C GLU A 83 -9.65 -1.39 -1.01
N GLU A 84 -9.02 -2.30 -0.26
CA GLU A 84 -9.42 -3.71 -0.19
C GLU A 84 -10.86 -3.87 0.31
N LYS A 85 -11.22 -3.19 1.40
CA LYS A 85 -12.58 -3.15 1.93
C LYS A 85 -13.58 -2.70 0.87
N SER A 86 -13.25 -1.63 0.14
CA SER A 86 -14.10 -1.09 -0.93
C SER A 86 -14.28 -2.10 -2.07
N ALA A 87 -13.20 -2.79 -2.47
CA ALA A 87 -13.25 -3.82 -3.50
C ALA A 87 -14.12 -5.02 -3.09
N VAL A 88 -14.02 -5.48 -1.85
CA VAL A 88 -14.88 -6.57 -1.32
C VAL A 88 -16.35 -6.14 -1.30
N GLN A 89 -16.65 -4.93 -0.81
CA GLN A 89 -18.01 -4.40 -0.81
C GLN A 89 -18.62 -4.32 -2.21
N ASP A 90 -17.82 -3.91 -3.20
CA ASP A 90 -18.26 -3.85 -4.59
C ASP A 90 -18.45 -5.25 -5.19
N ALA A 91 -17.61 -6.23 -4.84
CA ALA A 91 -17.77 -7.62 -5.25
C ALA A 91 -19.05 -8.26 -4.71
N ILE A 92 -19.41 -7.97 -3.44
CA ILE A 92 -20.69 -8.36 -2.84
C ILE A 92 -21.85 -7.71 -3.62
N ARG A 93 -21.80 -6.39 -3.80
CA ARG A 93 -22.88 -5.63 -4.47
C ARG A 93 -23.15 -6.10 -5.89
N THR A 94 -22.10 -6.50 -6.61
CA THR A 94 -22.18 -6.98 -8.00
C THR A 94 -22.51 -8.47 -8.09
N GLY A 95 -22.59 -9.18 -6.95
CA GLY A 95 -22.88 -10.61 -6.89
C GLY A 95 -21.73 -11.50 -7.36
N VAL A 96 -20.50 -10.98 -7.42
CA VAL A 96 -19.29 -11.75 -7.74
C VAL A 96 -18.94 -12.69 -6.59
N ILE A 97 -19.18 -12.25 -5.35
CA ILE A 97 -19.00 -13.03 -4.13
C ILE A 97 -20.35 -13.06 -3.41
N ASN A 98 -20.71 -14.18 -2.77
CA ASN A 98 -21.94 -14.23 -1.97
C ASN A 98 -21.78 -13.41 -0.68
N ASP A 99 -22.91 -13.01 -0.10
CA ASP A 99 -22.93 -12.17 1.10
C ASP A 99 -22.18 -12.83 2.26
N ASP A 100 -22.36 -14.12 2.54
CA ASP A 100 -21.71 -14.80 3.68
C ASP A 100 -20.17 -14.82 3.58
N ILE A 101 -19.61 -15.07 2.38
CA ILE A 101 -18.15 -15.06 2.17
C ILE A 101 -17.65 -13.61 2.17
N GLY A 102 -18.41 -12.69 1.59
CA GLY A 102 -18.11 -11.27 1.63
C GLY A 102 -18.04 -10.72 3.05
N GLU A 103 -19.00 -11.07 3.91
CA GLU A 103 -19.02 -10.67 5.32
C GLU A 103 -17.77 -11.16 6.06
N ARG A 104 -17.35 -12.42 5.86
CA ARG A 104 -16.12 -12.96 6.46
C ARG A 104 -14.86 -12.21 6.01
N LEU A 105 -14.76 -11.85 4.74
CA LEU A 105 -13.65 -11.04 4.22
C LEU A 105 -13.63 -9.66 4.86
N LEU A 106 -14.78 -9.03 5.00
CA LEU A 106 -14.90 -7.72 5.64
C LEU A 106 -14.52 -7.77 7.13
N GLU A 107 -14.91 -8.82 7.84
CA GLU A 107 -14.50 -9.04 9.24
C GLU A 107 -12.98 -9.15 9.37
N GLU A 108 -12.31 -9.91 8.49
CA GLU A 108 -10.86 -10.00 8.48
C GLU A 108 -10.21 -8.64 8.25
N ILE A 109 -10.65 -7.91 7.22
CA ILE A 109 -10.12 -6.57 6.90
C ILE A 109 -10.33 -5.60 8.08
N ASP A 110 -11.47 -5.65 8.75
CA ASP A 110 -11.76 -4.79 9.90
C ASP A 110 -10.82 -5.09 11.08
N LEU A 111 -10.47 -6.36 11.32
CA LEU A 111 -9.43 -6.72 12.28
C LEU A 111 -8.06 -6.12 11.90
N LYS A 112 -7.67 -6.18 10.62
CA LYS A 112 -6.42 -5.58 10.13
C LYS A 112 -6.41 -4.07 10.36
N VAL A 113 -7.53 -3.39 10.07
CA VAL A 113 -7.69 -1.94 10.27
C VAL A 113 -7.54 -1.56 11.75
N ASP A 114 -8.11 -2.34 12.66
CA ASP A 114 -8.00 -2.11 14.10
C ASP A 114 -6.55 -2.27 14.60
N LEU A 115 -5.82 -3.28 14.11
CA LEU A 115 -4.39 -3.47 14.41
C LEU A 115 -3.54 -2.28 13.95
N VAL A 116 -3.74 -1.82 12.71
CA VAL A 116 -3.05 -0.66 12.16
C VAL A 116 -3.39 0.61 12.95
N ALA A 117 -4.64 0.77 13.38
CA ALA A 117 -5.05 1.87 14.25
C ALA A 117 -4.39 1.83 15.63
N ALA A 118 -4.05 0.64 16.14
CA ALA A 118 -3.28 0.45 17.37
C ALA A 118 -1.76 0.63 17.19
N GLY A 119 -1.28 0.87 15.96
CA GLY A 119 0.14 1.06 15.65
C GLY A 119 0.90 -0.23 15.35
N GLU A 120 0.17 -1.32 15.08
CA GLU A 120 0.71 -2.62 14.71
C GLU A 120 0.58 -2.84 13.20
N SER A 121 1.69 -3.12 12.52
CA SER A 121 1.68 -3.44 11.09
C SER A 121 1.38 -4.92 10.91
N THR A 122 0.54 -5.23 9.94
CA THR A 122 0.26 -6.59 9.49
C THR A 122 1.22 -7.05 8.39
N VAL A 123 1.97 -6.13 7.79
CA VAL A 123 2.87 -6.39 6.65
C VAL A 123 4.32 -6.67 7.07
N LEU A 124 4.81 -6.02 8.13
CA LEU A 124 6.19 -6.17 8.61
C LEU A 124 6.27 -7.03 9.89
N GLY A 125 5.98 -8.32 9.73
CA GLY A 125 6.22 -9.40 10.67
C GLY A 125 6.27 -10.70 9.86
N GLY A 126 7.11 -11.67 10.21
CA GLY A 126 7.30 -12.92 9.46
C GLY A 126 6.09 -13.87 9.48
N GLY A 127 4.92 -13.36 9.09
CA GLY A 127 3.59 -13.89 9.32
C GLY A 127 2.71 -12.76 9.85
N GLU A 128 1.57 -12.53 9.20
CA GLU A 128 0.47 -11.76 9.79
C GLU A 128 0.13 -12.37 11.15
N GLY A 129 -0.12 -11.55 12.18
CA GLY A 129 -0.45 -12.02 13.54
C GLY A 129 -1.80 -12.74 13.65
N TYR A 130 -2.42 -13.04 12.52
CA TYR A 130 -3.68 -13.73 12.32
C TYR A 130 -3.56 -14.56 11.03
N ASP A 131 -4.18 -15.73 11.00
CA ASP A 131 -4.19 -16.60 9.82
C ASP A 131 -5.22 -16.08 8.82
N GLU A 132 -4.76 -15.56 7.67
CA GLU A 132 -5.68 -15.21 6.58
C GLU A 132 -6.50 -16.44 6.19
N PHE A 133 -7.81 -16.27 5.94
CA PHE A 133 -8.71 -17.42 5.76
C PHE A 133 -8.28 -18.40 4.63
N TRP A 134 -7.52 -17.90 3.65
CA TRP A 134 -7.02 -18.67 2.52
C TRP A 134 -5.69 -19.40 2.81
N ARG A 135 -4.99 -19.09 3.90
CA ARG A 135 -3.79 -19.82 4.32
C ARG A 135 -4.13 -21.16 4.97
N ASP A 136 -5.36 -21.29 5.48
CA ASP A 136 -5.94 -22.54 5.98
C ASP A 136 -7.08 -23.06 5.10
N LEU A 137 -6.82 -23.17 3.79
CA LEU A 137 -7.75 -23.83 2.85
C LEU A 137 -8.13 -25.26 3.29
N ARG A 138 -7.30 -25.91 4.12
CA ARG A 138 -7.58 -27.23 4.69
C ARG A 138 -8.84 -27.23 5.56
N ASP A 139 -9.12 -26.16 6.29
CA ASP A 139 -10.32 -26.03 7.11
C ASP A 139 -11.58 -25.81 6.26
N LEU A 140 -11.42 -25.39 5.01
CA LEU A 140 -12.47 -25.35 4.00
C LEU A 140 -12.56 -26.65 3.18
N GLY A 141 -11.80 -27.68 3.54
CA GLY A 141 -11.75 -28.96 2.84
C GLY A 141 -11.02 -28.89 1.50
N LEU A 142 -10.13 -27.91 1.32
CA LEU A 142 -9.37 -27.68 0.09
C LEU A 142 -7.87 -27.80 0.39
N ALA A 143 -7.14 -28.54 -0.44
CA ALA A 143 -5.68 -28.56 -0.41
C ALA A 143 -5.15 -27.89 -1.66
N VAL A 144 -4.26 -26.91 -1.47
CA VAL A 144 -3.47 -26.32 -2.56
C VAL A 144 -2.14 -27.07 -2.59
N ASP A 145 -1.85 -27.73 -3.71
CA ASP A 145 -0.52 -28.24 -3.99
C ASP A 145 0.28 -27.12 -4.64
N GLU A 146 1.22 -26.54 -3.90
CA GLU A 146 2.17 -25.55 -4.41
C GLU A 146 3.26 -26.26 -5.23
N GLY A 147 2.84 -26.95 -6.29
CA GLY A 147 3.73 -27.46 -7.32
C GLY A 147 4.26 -26.31 -8.18
N ASP A 148 5.49 -26.46 -8.65
CA ASP A 148 6.25 -25.46 -9.42
C ASP A 148 5.60 -25.21 -10.80
N GLY A 149 4.54 -24.40 -10.84
CA GLY A 149 4.03 -23.83 -12.09
C GLY A 149 2.55 -23.46 -12.15
N ASP A 150 1.65 -24.17 -11.47
CA ASP A 150 0.21 -23.85 -11.45
C ASP A 150 -0.39 -24.41 -10.14
N ALA A 151 -0.93 -23.55 -9.28
CA ALA A 151 -1.56 -23.96 -8.04
C ALA A 151 -2.86 -24.74 -8.34
N GLU A 152 -2.83 -26.06 -8.10
CA GLU A 152 -4.00 -26.93 -8.27
C GLU A 152 -4.78 -27.04 -6.95
N ILE A 153 -6.05 -26.61 -6.95
CA ILE A 153 -6.95 -26.74 -5.79
C ILE A 153 -7.64 -28.09 -5.85
N THR A 154 -7.42 -28.93 -4.84
CA THR A 154 -8.06 -30.24 -4.70
C THR A 154 -9.03 -30.27 -3.52
N VAL A 155 -10.21 -30.88 -3.69
CA VAL A 155 -11.17 -31.09 -2.60
C VAL A 155 -10.74 -32.31 -1.79
N VAL A 156 -10.48 -32.13 -0.50
CA VAL A 156 -10.09 -33.20 0.43
C VAL A 156 -11.35 -33.84 1.00
N ASP A 157 -11.68 -35.04 0.51
CA ASP A 157 -12.86 -35.79 0.91
C ASP A 157 -12.71 -36.28 2.36
N HIS A 158 -13.42 -35.66 3.31
CA HIS A 158 -13.42 -36.10 4.71
C HIS A 158 -14.25 -37.39 4.82
N LYS A 159 -13.61 -38.54 4.55
CA LYS A 159 -14.20 -39.83 4.91
C LYS A 159 -14.47 -39.85 6.41
N ARG A 160 -15.75 -39.71 6.77
CA ARG A 160 -16.31 -40.14 8.05
C ARG A 160 -15.85 -41.56 8.31
N GLY A 161 -14.87 -41.71 9.21
CA GLY A 161 -14.55 -42.99 9.82
C GLY A 161 -15.63 -43.32 10.84
N GLU A 162 -16.69 -44.00 10.39
CA GLU A 162 -17.47 -44.88 11.26
C GLU A 162 -16.71 -46.20 11.41
N ALA A 163 -16.29 -46.51 12.64
CA ALA A 163 -16.13 -47.86 13.17
C ALA A 163 -16.06 -47.80 14.70
#